data_AF-A0A1V9FVP1-F1
#
_entry.id   AF-A0A1V9FVP1-F1
#
_cell.length_a   1.000
_cell.length_b   1.000
_cell.length_c   1.000
_cell.angle_alpha   90.00
_cell.angle_beta   90.00
_cell.angle_gamma   90.00
#
_symmetry.space_group_name_H-M   'P 1'
#
loop_
_entity.id
_entity.type
_entity.pdbx_description
1 polymer ?
#
loop_
_entity_poly.entity_id
_entity_poly.type
_entity_poly.pdbx_seq_one_letter_code
_entity_poly.pdbx_strand_id
1 'polypeptide(L)'
;MITRRSLCGLFCSLVLGTQLSAQQSEQDFSGYFAEAYRLYPSIPKGVLEATAYSASHMNNLAPQTDGDGDEVGMPQRFGIFGLIEDGKGYFKNNLTAVCSLSGITPERFKKDVHLQILAVAKFLNREAGVQSLAANSTPESFSVALDRLSEIPDDGSAINKYAHSLYTYDVFHHLQKGFTSPGIKLPARSVQFEKIYPAKTLRLLRTPGVQVNVDQGRIAADDAALSTEPTSEANGISDVAAAQGPDYPSAKWDQASTSNFTVGRGGAAITNVVVHTTEGSYSGTISWFNNPSAKVSAHYVIRSSDGQVTQMVREKDKAWHVLNHNGYTIGIEHEGYVANGNTWYTTAMYKSSAALVRDICRGRNIDGKKCFRGPATAGTNPQPVTVRIKGHQHYSGNTHTDPGKYWNWTKYANLISPPSVAAALPESADDEVTAEPAPSQSAKADGALKITPNPVTGSSVTIEYMLQNASQPANIVIANNYGNVAQQRSVVLQHGINRLTIPVSNLKTGVYNITIRLSTTGKSESRQLIVVK
;
A
#
# COMPACT_ATOMS: atom_id res chain seq x y z
N MET A 1 61.32 15.82 -47.27
CA MET A 1 60.55 15.68 -46.02
C MET A 1 59.14 16.17 -46.30
N ILE A 2 58.19 15.23 -46.33
CA ILE A 2 56.81 15.42 -46.79
C ILE A 2 55.97 15.85 -45.59
N THR A 3 55.45 17.06 -45.59
CA THR A 3 54.42 17.52 -44.64
C THR A 3 53.04 17.36 -45.29
N ARG A 4 52.31 16.29 -44.92
CA ARG A 4 50.88 16.14 -45.21
C ARG A 4 50.07 16.88 -44.13
N ARG A 5 49.36 17.93 -44.52
CA ARG A 5 48.16 18.40 -43.82
C ARG A 5 46.95 17.82 -44.55
N SER A 6 46.27 16.85 -43.94
CA SER A 6 44.95 16.39 -44.38
C SER A 6 43.89 17.15 -43.61
N LEU A 7 43.08 17.93 -44.32
CA LEU A 7 41.72 18.26 -43.89
C LEU A 7 40.90 16.97 -43.92
N CYS A 8 40.30 16.59 -42.79
CA CYS A 8 39.26 15.58 -42.75
C CYS A 8 38.02 16.23 -42.12
N GLY A 9 36.95 16.33 -42.90
CA GLY A 9 35.69 16.93 -42.49
C GLY A 9 34.99 16.10 -41.43
N LEU A 10 34.52 16.78 -40.39
CA LEU A 10 33.59 16.22 -39.40
C LEU A 10 32.24 15.97 -40.08
N PHE A 11 31.89 14.70 -40.34
CA PHE A 11 30.51 14.28 -40.49
C PHE A 11 30.01 13.78 -39.13
N CYS A 12 29.40 14.68 -38.37
CA CYS A 12 28.66 14.34 -37.16
C CYS A 12 27.32 13.72 -37.58
N SER A 13 27.25 12.40 -37.68
CA SER A 13 25.97 11.70 -37.81
C SER A 13 25.36 11.59 -36.42
N LEU A 14 24.45 12.51 -36.13
CA LEU A 14 23.63 12.55 -34.91
C LEU A 14 22.65 11.35 -34.97
N VAL A 15 23.04 10.20 -34.41
CA VAL A 15 22.10 9.11 -34.16
C VAL A 15 21.26 9.53 -32.96
N LEU A 16 20.11 10.16 -33.22
CA LEU A 16 19.03 10.27 -32.24
C LEU A 16 18.56 8.84 -31.93
N GLY A 17 19.13 8.26 -30.88
CA GLY A 17 18.55 7.10 -30.22
C GLY A 17 17.24 7.54 -29.59
N THR A 18 16.13 7.38 -30.32
CA THR A 18 14.82 7.36 -29.71
C THR A 18 14.79 6.17 -28.76
N GLN A 19 15.00 6.42 -27.46
CA GLN A 19 14.52 5.51 -26.44
C GLN A 19 12.99 5.51 -26.55
N LEU A 20 12.46 4.63 -27.42
CA LEU A 20 11.13 4.11 -27.19
C LEU A 20 11.18 3.48 -25.81
N SER A 21 10.64 4.20 -24.82
CA SER A 21 10.12 3.54 -23.63
C SER A 21 9.13 2.52 -24.17
N ALA A 22 9.52 1.24 -24.18
CA ALA A 22 8.62 0.15 -24.51
C ALA A 22 7.51 0.22 -23.47
N GLN A 23 6.43 0.89 -23.84
CA GLN A 23 5.16 0.81 -23.16
C GLN A 23 4.80 -0.67 -23.24
N GLN A 24 5.00 -1.37 -22.12
CA GLN A 24 4.68 -2.77 -21.96
C GLN A 24 3.26 -2.93 -22.51
N SER A 25 3.10 -3.65 -23.62
CA SER A 25 1.79 -3.89 -24.22
C SER A 25 0.86 -4.31 -23.08
N GLU A 26 -0.28 -3.64 -22.90
CA GLU A 26 -1.27 -4.02 -21.88
C GLU A 26 -1.53 -5.51 -22.02
N GLN A 27 -0.94 -6.32 -21.13
CA GLN A 27 -1.14 -7.75 -21.16
C GLN A 27 -2.56 -7.97 -20.64
N ASP A 28 -3.49 -8.18 -21.56
CA ASP A 28 -4.87 -8.54 -21.22
C ASP A 28 -4.88 -9.97 -20.67
N PHE A 29 -4.79 -10.08 -19.34
CA PHE A 29 -4.85 -11.37 -18.63
C PHE A 29 -6.27 -11.94 -18.56
N SER A 30 -7.30 -11.16 -18.90
CA SER A 30 -8.70 -11.53 -18.67
C SER A 30 -9.09 -12.82 -19.40
N GLY A 31 -8.57 -13.02 -20.62
CA GLY A 31 -8.75 -14.25 -21.40
C GLY A 31 -8.19 -15.50 -20.70
N TYR A 32 -7.00 -15.40 -20.11
CA TYR A 32 -6.35 -16.51 -19.41
C TYR A 32 -7.09 -16.90 -18.12
N PHE A 33 -7.55 -15.91 -17.34
CA PHE A 33 -8.38 -16.20 -16.18
C PHE A 33 -9.73 -16.81 -16.58
N ALA A 34 -10.38 -16.30 -17.63
CA ALA A 34 -11.63 -16.85 -18.14
C ALA A 34 -11.47 -18.31 -18.61
N GLU A 35 -10.36 -18.63 -19.28
CA GLU A 35 -10.02 -20.00 -19.64
C GLU A 35 -9.83 -20.90 -18.41
N ALA A 36 -9.09 -20.43 -17.40
CA ALA A 36 -8.88 -21.18 -16.17
C ALA A 36 -10.21 -21.53 -15.47
N TYR A 37 -11.16 -20.59 -15.40
CA TYR A 37 -12.48 -20.86 -14.84
C TYR A 37 -13.32 -21.83 -15.68
N ARG A 38 -13.13 -21.85 -17.01
CA ARG A 38 -13.79 -22.82 -17.89
C ARG A 38 -13.25 -24.24 -17.67
N LEU A 39 -11.94 -24.37 -17.44
CA LEU A 39 -11.29 -25.66 -17.18
C LEU A 39 -11.50 -26.15 -15.74
N TYR A 40 -11.60 -25.24 -14.78
CA TYR A 40 -11.75 -25.53 -13.36
C TYR A 40 -12.96 -24.78 -12.76
N PRO A 41 -14.20 -25.18 -13.14
CA PRO A 41 -15.42 -24.44 -12.79
C PRO A 41 -15.77 -24.47 -11.29
N SER A 42 -15.11 -25.33 -10.50
CA SER A 42 -15.24 -25.37 -9.04
C SER A 42 -14.64 -24.14 -8.36
N ILE A 43 -13.71 -23.44 -9.01
CA ILE A 43 -13.03 -22.28 -8.45
C ILE A 43 -13.97 -21.06 -8.57
N PRO A 44 -14.33 -20.41 -7.45
CA PRO A 44 -15.17 -19.22 -7.48
C PRO A 44 -14.49 -18.10 -8.27
N LYS A 45 -15.23 -17.46 -9.18
CA LYS A 45 -14.71 -16.35 -9.99
C LYS A 45 -14.08 -15.28 -9.09
N GLY A 46 -13.00 -14.65 -9.53
CA GLY A 46 -12.28 -13.63 -8.78
C GLY A 46 -11.22 -14.16 -7.82
N VAL A 47 -11.25 -15.44 -7.42
CA VAL A 47 -10.26 -16.00 -6.49
C VAL A 47 -8.86 -15.99 -7.10
N LEU A 48 -8.71 -16.41 -8.36
CA LEU A 48 -7.42 -16.41 -9.05
C LEU A 48 -6.88 -14.99 -9.22
N GLU A 49 -7.73 -14.05 -9.62
CA GLU A 49 -7.38 -12.65 -9.80
C GLU A 49 -6.95 -12.01 -8.48
N ALA A 50 -7.71 -12.21 -7.39
CA ALA A 50 -7.38 -11.67 -6.08
C ALA A 50 -6.09 -12.29 -5.52
N THR A 51 -5.83 -13.57 -5.80
CA THR A 51 -4.59 -14.24 -5.40
C THR A 51 -3.38 -13.63 -6.11
N ALA A 52 -3.45 -13.49 -7.44
CA ALA A 52 -2.38 -12.85 -8.21
C ALA A 52 -2.17 -11.38 -7.83
N TYR A 53 -3.26 -10.63 -7.61
CA TYR A 53 -3.16 -9.23 -7.21
C TYR A 53 -2.52 -9.07 -5.83
N SER A 54 -2.87 -9.90 -4.86
CA SER A 54 -2.29 -9.84 -3.52
C SER A 54 -0.80 -10.19 -3.51
N ALA A 55 -0.38 -11.13 -4.37
CA ALA A 55 1.01 -11.58 -4.43
C ALA A 55 1.94 -10.60 -5.18
N SER A 56 1.48 -10.00 -6.27
CA SER A 56 2.35 -9.22 -7.17
C SER A 56 1.76 -7.92 -7.69
N HIS A 57 0.52 -7.56 -7.31
CA HIS A 57 -0.27 -6.50 -7.93
C HIS A 57 -0.43 -6.68 -9.45
N MET A 58 -0.50 -7.94 -9.91
CA MET A 58 -0.53 -8.36 -11.33
C MET A 58 0.77 -8.14 -12.11
N ASN A 59 1.88 -7.84 -11.44
CA ASN A 59 3.19 -7.79 -12.09
C ASN A 59 3.75 -9.21 -12.24
N ASN A 60 4.25 -9.56 -13.43
CA ASN A 60 4.93 -10.83 -13.63
C ASN A 60 6.35 -10.75 -13.02
N LEU A 61 6.50 -11.22 -11.78
CA LEU A 61 7.76 -11.11 -11.04
C LEU A 61 8.85 -11.94 -11.71
N ALA A 62 10.00 -11.32 -11.89
CA ALA A 62 11.21 -11.90 -12.45
C ALA A 62 12.33 -11.83 -11.40
N PRO A 63 13.34 -12.71 -11.47
CA PRO A 63 14.48 -12.65 -10.58
C PRO A 63 15.13 -11.27 -10.70
N GLN A 64 15.26 -10.58 -9.58
CA GLN A 64 15.99 -9.32 -9.56
C GLN A 64 17.49 -9.58 -9.37
N THR A 65 18.31 -8.74 -10.00
CA THR A 65 19.78 -8.82 -10.01
C THR A 65 20.44 -7.79 -9.09
N ASP A 66 19.66 -7.04 -8.33
CA ASP A 66 20.15 -6.18 -7.26
C ASP A 66 20.62 -7.07 -6.10
N GLY A 67 21.89 -7.46 -6.21
CA GLY A 67 22.61 -8.21 -5.20
C GLY A 67 22.46 -7.56 -3.83
N ASP A 68 21.82 -8.31 -2.94
CA ASP A 68 21.89 -8.17 -1.50
C ASP A 68 23.33 -8.21 -0.99
N GLY A 69 24.29 -8.77 -1.75
CA GLY A 69 25.70 -8.86 -1.36
C GLY A 69 25.95 -9.75 -0.14
N ASP A 70 24.87 -10.21 0.50
CA ASP A 70 24.82 -11.10 1.64
C ASP A 70 24.29 -12.46 1.15
N GLU A 71 25.06 -13.53 1.38
CA GLU A 71 24.79 -14.88 0.88
C GLU A 71 23.46 -15.50 1.39
N VAL A 72 22.66 -14.78 2.19
CA VAL A 72 21.46 -15.24 2.91
C VAL A 72 20.23 -14.32 2.68
N GLY A 73 20.07 -13.72 1.49
CA GLY A 73 18.87 -12.95 1.18
C GLY A 73 17.57 -13.74 1.26
N MET A 74 16.45 -13.03 1.34
CA MET A 74 15.13 -13.65 1.28
C MET A 74 14.91 -14.38 -0.07
N PRO A 75 14.22 -15.54 -0.10
CA PRO A 75 13.96 -16.27 -1.34
C PRO A 75 13.30 -15.46 -2.46
N GLN A 76 13.70 -15.70 -3.71
CA GLN A 76 13.13 -15.01 -4.88
C GLN A 76 11.71 -15.49 -5.21
N ARG A 77 10.90 -14.56 -5.71
CA ARG A 77 9.51 -14.80 -6.13
C ARG A 77 9.39 -14.71 -7.64
N PHE A 78 8.52 -15.55 -8.19
CA PHE A 78 8.33 -15.67 -9.64
C PHE A 78 6.86 -15.65 -10.02
N GLY A 79 6.58 -15.03 -11.16
CA GLY A 79 5.25 -15.02 -11.73
C GLY A 79 4.30 -14.02 -11.09
N ILE A 80 3.09 -13.93 -11.62
CA ILE A 80 2.03 -13.06 -11.07
C ILE A 80 1.48 -13.57 -9.74
N PHE A 81 1.78 -14.81 -9.35
CA PHE A 81 1.40 -15.39 -8.06
C PHE A 81 2.53 -15.34 -7.03
N GLY A 82 3.69 -14.78 -7.38
CA GLY A 82 4.83 -14.62 -6.47
C GLY A 82 5.34 -15.93 -5.85
N LEU A 83 5.33 -17.03 -6.59
CA LEU A 83 5.71 -18.34 -6.06
C LEU A 83 7.24 -18.45 -5.91
N ILE A 84 7.67 -19.25 -4.94
CA ILE A 84 9.06 -19.48 -4.55
C ILE A 84 9.48 -20.88 -4.99
N GLU A 85 10.57 -20.95 -5.75
CA GLU A 85 11.18 -22.21 -6.20
C GLU A 85 12.13 -22.80 -5.15
N ASP A 86 12.97 -21.94 -4.56
CA ASP A 86 13.91 -22.31 -3.50
C ASP A 86 13.67 -21.42 -2.27
N GLY A 87 13.00 -21.98 -1.28
CA GLY A 87 12.70 -21.33 -0.01
C GLY A 87 13.87 -21.27 0.98
N LYS A 88 15.09 -21.63 0.55
CA LYS A 88 16.32 -21.59 1.34
C LYS A 88 16.22 -22.35 2.66
N GLY A 89 15.53 -23.49 2.63
CA GLY A 89 15.32 -24.37 3.79
C GLY A 89 14.35 -23.85 4.85
N TYR A 90 13.69 -22.71 4.63
CA TYR A 90 12.67 -22.16 5.51
C TYR A 90 11.30 -22.11 4.81
N PHE A 91 11.15 -21.30 3.77
CA PHE A 91 9.90 -21.24 3.03
C PHE A 91 9.61 -22.52 2.24
N LYS A 92 8.34 -22.79 2.00
CA LYS A 92 7.88 -23.88 1.13
C LYS A 92 8.24 -23.55 -0.31
N ASN A 93 8.74 -24.55 -1.03
CA ASN A 93 8.98 -24.49 -2.48
C ASN A 93 7.66 -24.61 -3.26
N ASN A 94 6.73 -23.68 -3.02
CA ASN A 94 5.37 -23.74 -3.54
C ASN A 94 5.32 -23.68 -5.08
N LEU A 95 6.29 -23.05 -5.74
CA LEU A 95 6.41 -23.09 -7.21
C LEU A 95 6.64 -24.52 -7.69
N THR A 96 7.58 -25.25 -7.07
CA THR A 96 7.89 -26.64 -7.44
C THR A 96 6.70 -27.56 -7.22
N ALA A 97 5.93 -27.34 -6.14
CA ALA A 97 4.71 -28.09 -5.88
C ALA A 97 3.64 -27.84 -6.97
N VAL A 98 3.38 -26.57 -7.30
CA VAL A 98 2.43 -26.16 -8.36
C VAL A 98 2.83 -26.72 -9.72
N CYS A 99 4.11 -26.62 -10.08
CA CYS A 99 4.67 -27.13 -11.33
C CYS A 99 4.55 -28.65 -11.44
N SER A 100 4.94 -29.38 -10.39
CA SER A 100 4.87 -30.86 -10.36
C SER A 100 3.44 -31.37 -10.55
N LEU A 101 2.47 -30.76 -9.84
CA LEU A 101 1.05 -31.10 -9.97
C LEU A 101 0.48 -30.77 -11.36
N SER A 102 1.04 -29.75 -12.00
CA SER A 102 0.60 -29.28 -13.31
C SER A 102 1.29 -29.98 -14.48
N GLY A 103 2.35 -30.76 -14.24
CA GLY A 103 3.12 -31.40 -15.30
C GLY A 103 3.89 -30.40 -16.16
N ILE A 104 4.30 -29.27 -15.58
CA ILE A 104 5.13 -28.25 -16.24
C ILE A 104 6.42 -28.05 -15.43
N THR A 105 7.47 -27.55 -16.08
CA THR A 105 8.72 -27.24 -15.38
C THR A 105 8.69 -25.80 -14.82
N PRO A 106 9.47 -25.50 -13.76
CA PRO A 106 9.64 -24.13 -13.27
C PRO A 106 10.06 -23.13 -14.34
N GLU A 107 10.93 -23.52 -15.28
CA GLU A 107 11.43 -22.64 -16.35
C GLU A 107 10.30 -22.23 -17.30
N ARG A 108 9.35 -23.14 -17.56
CA ARG A 108 8.16 -22.82 -18.37
C ARG A 108 7.22 -21.90 -17.61
N PHE A 109 6.97 -22.19 -16.33
CA PHE A 109 6.13 -21.35 -15.47
C PHE A 109 6.64 -19.90 -15.44
N LYS A 110 7.95 -19.70 -15.23
CA LYS A 110 8.56 -18.38 -15.14
C LYS A 110 8.45 -17.53 -16.42
N LYS A 111 8.26 -18.15 -17.59
CA LYS A 111 8.26 -17.47 -18.90
C LYS A 111 6.86 -17.18 -19.46
N ASP A 112 5.83 -17.85 -18.96
CA ASP A 112 4.51 -17.84 -19.58
C ASP A 112 3.40 -17.63 -18.54
N VAL A 113 2.84 -16.41 -18.52
CA VAL A 113 1.77 -16.02 -17.59
C VAL A 113 0.51 -16.87 -17.78
N HIS A 114 0.22 -17.33 -19.00
CA HIS A 114 -0.90 -18.21 -19.25
C HIS A 114 -0.71 -19.55 -18.50
N LEU A 115 0.49 -20.14 -18.60
CA LEU A 115 0.82 -21.35 -17.84
C LEU A 115 0.81 -21.12 -16.33
N GLN A 116 1.20 -19.94 -15.85
CA GLN A 116 1.13 -19.61 -14.43
C GLN A 116 -0.30 -19.69 -13.90
N ILE A 117 -1.24 -19.04 -14.60
CA ILE A 117 -2.66 -19.02 -14.26
C ILE A 117 -3.26 -20.42 -14.28
N LEU A 118 -3.02 -21.19 -15.35
CA LEU A 118 -3.55 -22.55 -15.47
C LEU A 118 -2.99 -23.49 -14.39
N ALA A 119 -1.70 -23.37 -14.06
CA ALA A 119 -1.05 -24.22 -13.07
C ALA A 119 -1.58 -23.94 -11.65
N VAL A 120 -1.70 -22.67 -11.27
CA VAL A 120 -2.28 -22.30 -9.96
C VAL A 120 -3.76 -22.67 -9.89
N ALA A 121 -4.53 -22.50 -10.97
CA ALA A 121 -5.91 -22.94 -11.01
C ALA A 121 -6.03 -24.47 -10.81
N LYS A 122 -5.20 -25.25 -11.49
CA LYS A 122 -5.17 -26.70 -11.31
C LYS A 122 -4.82 -27.10 -9.88
N PHE A 123 -3.84 -26.42 -9.27
CA PHE A 123 -3.46 -26.62 -7.88
C PHE A 123 -4.64 -26.37 -6.93
N LEU A 124 -5.28 -25.20 -7.01
CA LEU A 124 -6.43 -24.86 -6.17
C LEU A 124 -7.61 -25.81 -6.38
N ASN A 125 -7.89 -26.23 -7.62
CA ASN A 125 -8.91 -27.23 -7.90
C ASN A 125 -8.60 -28.60 -7.28
N ARG A 126 -7.32 -29.01 -7.26
CA ARG A 126 -6.91 -30.25 -6.60
C ARG A 126 -7.09 -30.16 -5.09
N GLU A 127 -6.67 -29.06 -4.47
CA GLU A 127 -6.83 -28.82 -3.03
C GLU A 127 -8.31 -28.76 -2.62
N ALA A 128 -9.17 -28.14 -3.45
CA ALA A 128 -10.61 -28.17 -3.27
C ALA A 128 -11.17 -29.61 -3.32
N GLY A 129 -10.66 -30.45 -4.22
CA GLY A 129 -11.02 -31.86 -4.31
C GLY A 129 -10.59 -32.67 -3.07
N VAL A 130 -9.39 -32.41 -2.52
CA VAL A 130 -8.92 -33.02 -1.26
C VAL A 130 -9.86 -32.66 -0.10
N GLN A 131 -10.37 -31.44 -0.10
CA GLN A 131 -11.33 -30.93 0.88
C GLN A 131 -12.79 -31.32 0.58
N SER A 132 -13.04 -32.07 -0.50
CA SER A 132 -14.40 -32.44 -0.94
C SER A 132 -15.35 -31.24 -1.10
N LEU A 133 -14.82 -30.11 -1.57
CA LEU A 133 -15.63 -28.90 -1.79
C LEU A 133 -16.64 -29.11 -2.93
N ALA A 134 -17.83 -28.55 -2.77
CA ALA A 134 -18.87 -28.60 -3.80
C ALA A 134 -18.52 -27.72 -5.00
N ALA A 135 -19.03 -28.05 -6.19
CA ALA A 135 -18.76 -27.33 -7.43
C ALA A 135 -19.26 -25.86 -7.43
N ASN A 136 -20.18 -25.50 -6.54
CA ASN A 136 -20.73 -24.14 -6.37
C ASN A 136 -20.32 -23.51 -5.02
N SER A 137 -19.17 -23.91 -4.48
CA SER A 137 -18.66 -23.40 -3.21
C SER A 137 -18.49 -21.89 -3.24
N THR A 138 -18.58 -21.28 -2.06
CA THR A 138 -18.32 -19.84 -1.92
C THR A 138 -16.81 -19.57 -1.89
N PRO A 139 -16.36 -18.34 -2.17
CA PRO A 139 -14.95 -17.99 -2.03
C PRO A 139 -14.35 -18.35 -0.66
N GLU A 140 -15.10 -18.17 0.43
CA GLU A 140 -14.64 -18.48 1.80
C GLU A 140 -14.28 -19.96 1.98
N SER A 141 -14.94 -20.86 1.24
CA SER A 141 -14.67 -22.29 1.28
C SER A 141 -13.28 -22.65 0.73
N PHE A 142 -12.69 -21.76 -0.08
CA PHE A 142 -11.34 -21.93 -0.63
C PHE A 142 -10.23 -21.45 0.31
N SER A 143 -10.55 -20.96 1.51
CA SER A 143 -9.56 -20.45 2.46
C SER A 143 -8.41 -21.43 2.74
N VAL A 144 -8.72 -22.71 2.98
CA VAL A 144 -7.70 -23.75 3.21
C VAL A 144 -6.93 -24.09 1.93
N ALA A 145 -7.57 -24.07 0.75
CA ALA A 145 -6.86 -24.29 -0.52
C ALA A 145 -5.85 -23.16 -0.81
N LEU A 146 -6.22 -21.92 -0.50
CA LEU A 146 -5.34 -20.76 -0.60
C LEU A 146 -4.20 -20.82 0.42
N ASP A 147 -4.50 -21.19 1.66
CA ASP A 147 -3.48 -21.41 2.70
C ASP A 147 -2.40 -22.41 2.26
N ARG A 148 -2.79 -23.49 1.57
CA ARG A 148 -1.86 -24.47 0.99
C ARG A 148 -0.99 -23.94 -0.14
N LEU A 149 -1.40 -22.86 -0.81
CA LEU A 149 -0.60 -22.20 -1.85
C LEU A 149 0.51 -21.33 -1.24
N SER A 150 0.34 -20.86 -0.01
CA SER A 150 1.31 -19.98 0.67
C SER A 150 2.70 -20.59 0.74
N GLU A 151 3.72 -19.74 0.71
CA GLU A 151 5.12 -20.08 0.97
C GLU A 151 5.43 -20.33 2.46
N ILE A 152 4.53 -19.95 3.36
CA ILE A 152 4.79 -19.90 4.80
C ILE A 152 4.92 -21.32 5.38
N PRO A 153 5.87 -21.58 6.30
CA PRO A 153 6.08 -22.91 6.85
C PRO A 153 4.89 -23.41 7.67
N ASP A 154 4.60 -24.71 7.59
CA ASP A 154 3.55 -25.37 8.37
C ASP A 154 4.13 -25.94 9.69
N ASP A 155 4.93 -25.14 10.40
CA ASP A 155 5.67 -25.56 11.61
C ASP A 155 4.84 -25.54 12.91
N GLY A 156 3.58 -25.11 12.82
CA GLY A 156 2.65 -25.01 13.94
C GLY A 156 2.92 -23.84 14.90
N SER A 157 3.94 -23.02 14.66
CA SER A 157 4.23 -21.83 15.46
C SER A 157 3.09 -20.82 15.39
N ALA A 158 2.86 -20.09 16.48
CA ALA A 158 1.82 -19.07 16.53
C ALA A 158 2.06 -17.96 15.48
N ILE A 159 3.32 -17.64 15.21
CA ILE A 159 3.75 -16.63 14.24
C ILE A 159 3.42 -17.08 12.82
N ASN A 160 3.81 -18.30 12.43
CA ASN A 160 3.49 -18.78 11.08
C ASN A 160 1.99 -19.05 10.90
N LYS A 161 1.24 -19.42 11.95
CA LYS A 161 -0.23 -19.44 11.92
C LYS A 161 -0.84 -18.05 11.66
N TYR A 162 -0.27 -17.01 12.27
CA TYR A 162 -0.70 -15.63 12.03
C TYR A 162 -0.32 -15.16 10.63
N ALA A 163 0.89 -15.45 10.17
CA ALA A 163 1.36 -15.11 8.83
C ALA A 163 0.51 -15.81 7.74
N HIS A 164 0.15 -17.08 7.92
CA HIS A 164 -0.81 -17.80 7.07
C HIS A 164 -2.15 -17.08 7.00
N SER A 165 -2.68 -16.68 8.16
CA SER A 165 -3.93 -15.92 8.22
C SER A 165 -3.82 -14.55 7.52
N LEU A 166 -2.66 -13.88 7.59
CA LEU A 166 -2.39 -12.64 6.87
C LEU A 166 -2.35 -12.85 5.35
N TYR A 167 -1.72 -13.94 4.88
CA TYR A 167 -1.66 -14.29 3.47
C TYR A 167 -3.08 -14.46 2.89
N THR A 168 -3.91 -15.30 3.51
CA THR A 168 -5.28 -15.51 3.02
C THR A 168 -6.15 -14.27 3.21
N TYR A 169 -5.95 -13.50 4.29
CA TYR A 169 -6.71 -12.28 4.54
C TYR A 169 -6.54 -11.28 3.41
N ASP A 170 -5.32 -11.08 2.91
CA ASP A 170 -5.07 -10.11 1.87
C ASP A 170 -5.75 -10.49 0.55
N VAL A 171 -5.75 -11.80 0.20
CA VAL A 171 -6.52 -12.33 -0.93
C VAL A 171 -8.01 -12.02 -0.78
N PHE A 172 -8.59 -12.34 0.37
CA PHE A 172 -10.01 -12.08 0.61
C PHE A 172 -10.33 -10.59 0.72
N HIS A 173 -9.40 -9.76 1.19
CA HIS A 173 -9.53 -8.31 1.24
C HIS A 173 -9.62 -7.72 -0.17
N HIS A 174 -8.73 -8.13 -1.08
CA HIS A 174 -8.76 -7.70 -2.48
C HIS A 174 -9.98 -8.23 -3.22
N LEU A 175 -10.43 -9.44 -2.92
CA LEU A 175 -11.69 -9.98 -3.46
C LEU A 175 -12.91 -9.17 -2.98
N GLN A 176 -12.95 -8.80 -1.69
CA GLN A 176 -14.04 -8.02 -1.12
C GLN A 176 -14.09 -6.61 -1.71
N LYS A 177 -12.94 -5.93 -1.74
CA LYS A 177 -12.80 -4.54 -2.17
C LYS A 177 -12.88 -4.37 -3.69
N GLY A 178 -12.46 -5.39 -4.44
CA GLY A 178 -12.18 -5.27 -5.86
C GLY A 178 -10.94 -4.42 -6.13
N PHE A 179 -10.50 -4.41 -7.38
CA PHE A 179 -9.36 -3.62 -7.83
C PHE A 179 -9.39 -3.41 -9.35
N THR A 180 -8.55 -2.48 -9.79
CA THR A 180 -8.24 -2.26 -11.21
C THR A 180 -6.73 -2.31 -11.36
N SER A 181 -6.24 -3.09 -12.33
CA SER A 181 -4.85 -3.12 -12.78
C SER A 181 -4.85 -3.09 -14.33
N PRO A 182 -3.74 -2.75 -15.01
CA PRO A 182 -3.68 -2.85 -16.47
C PRO A 182 -4.15 -4.23 -16.95
N GLY A 183 -5.07 -4.27 -17.92
CA GLY A 183 -5.60 -5.52 -18.47
C GLY A 183 -6.61 -6.28 -17.59
N ILE A 184 -6.94 -5.80 -16.38
CA ILE A 184 -7.90 -6.51 -15.52
C ILE A 184 -8.66 -5.60 -14.54
N LYS A 185 -9.97 -5.83 -14.43
CA LYS A 185 -10.84 -5.18 -13.44
C LYS A 185 -11.64 -6.22 -12.70
N LEU A 186 -11.41 -6.32 -11.40
CA LEU A 186 -12.20 -7.17 -10.52
C LEU A 186 -13.19 -6.30 -9.74
N PRO A 187 -14.51 -6.41 -9.95
CA PRO A 187 -15.47 -5.71 -9.12
C PRO A 187 -15.48 -6.25 -7.69
N ALA A 188 -15.82 -5.40 -6.73
CA ALA A 188 -16.03 -5.74 -5.33
C ALA A 188 -17.03 -6.90 -5.18
N ARG A 189 -16.81 -7.77 -4.19
CA ARG A 189 -17.67 -8.92 -3.90
C ARG A 189 -17.97 -9.03 -2.42
N SER A 190 -19.07 -9.68 -2.09
CA SER A 190 -19.35 -10.02 -0.70
C SER A 190 -18.39 -11.13 -0.25
N VAL A 191 -17.72 -10.91 0.88
CA VAL A 191 -16.87 -11.88 1.57
C VAL A 191 -17.21 -11.84 3.05
N GLN A 192 -17.50 -13.00 3.63
CA GLN A 192 -17.84 -13.19 5.04
C GLN A 192 -16.60 -13.65 5.80
N PHE A 193 -15.78 -12.70 6.24
CA PHE A 193 -14.52 -12.99 6.95
C PHE A 193 -14.73 -13.83 8.22
N GLU A 194 -15.89 -13.70 8.85
CA GLU A 194 -16.26 -14.42 10.08
C GLU A 194 -16.48 -15.92 9.84
N LYS A 195 -16.65 -16.35 8.58
CA LYS A 195 -16.65 -17.77 8.20
C LYS A 195 -15.24 -18.36 8.06
N ILE A 196 -14.23 -17.50 7.95
CA ILE A 196 -12.84 -17.89 7.73
C ILE A 196 -12.04 -17.75 9.03
N TYR A 197 -12.24 -16.66 9.76
CA TYR A 197 -11.43 -16.29 10.92
C TYR A 197 -12.28 -16.16 12.18
N PRO A 198 -11.80 -16.70 13.32
CA PRO A 198 -12.34 -16.35 14.63
C PRO A 198 -12.26 -14.83 14.87
N ALA A 199 -13.20 -14.28 15.64
CA ALA A 199 -13.31 -12.83 15.88
C ALA A 199 -12.01 -12.19 16.38
N LYS A 200 -11.29 -12.86 17.29
CA LYS A 200 -10.00 -12.40 17.82
C LYS A 200 -8.94 -12.29 16.71
N THR A 201 -8.83 -13.32 15.86
CA THR A 201 -7.92 -13.33 14.72
C THR A 201 -8.27 -12.23 13.72
N LEU A 202 -9.56 -12.10 13.38
CA LEU A 202 -10.01 -11.06 12.43
C LEU A 202 -9.69 -9.64 12.90
N ARG A 203 -9.77 -9.37 14.21
CA ARG A 203 -9.36 -8.08 14.80
C ARG A 203 -7.85 -7.81 14.65
N LEU A 204 -7.02 -8.86 14.67
CA LEU A 204 -5.57 -8.74 14.43
C LEU A 204 -5.27 -8.51 12.94
N LEU A 205 -5.96 -9.23 12.06
CA LEU A 205 -5.75 -9.18 10.60
C LEU A 205 -6.20 -7.88 9.95
N ARG A 206 -7.21 -7.21 10.51
CA ARG A 206 -7.68 -5.90 10.05
C ARG A 206 -6.75 -4.80 10.56
N THR A 207 -6.46 -3.82 9.71
CA THR A 207 -5.91 -2.55 10.19
C THR A 207 -6.95 -1.93 11.11
N PRO A 208 -6.62 -1.55 12.37
CA PRO A 208 -7.48 -0.64 13.12
C PRO A 208 -7.72 0.55 12.22
N GLY A 209 -8.95 1.05 12.07
CA GLY A 209 -9.23 2.18 11.20
C GLY A 209 -8.33 3.37 11.56
N VAL A 210 -7.16 3.50 10.92
CA VAL A 210 -6.23 4.59 11.20
C VAL A 210 -6.80 5.79 10.48
N GLN A 211 -7.63 6.55 11.17
CA GLN A 211 -7.99 7.90 10.75
C GLN A 211 -6.76 8.79 10.99
N VAL A 212 -5.86 8.86 10.00
CA VAL A 212 -4.78 9.85 10.02
C VAL A 212 -5.39 11.21 9.74
N ASN A 213 -5.72 11.95 10.79
CA ASN A 213 -6.09 13.36 10.68
C ASN A 213 -4.80 14.20 10.65
N VAL A 214 -4.27 14.40 9.44
CA VAL A 214 -3.01 15.13 9.17
C VAL A 214 -3.05 16.56 9.71
N ASP A 215 -4.25 17.15 9.80
CA ASP A 215 -4.44 18.56 10.17
C ASP A 215 -4.42 18.79 11.69
N GLN A 216 -4.45 17.73 12.51
CA GLN A 216 -4.49 17.83 13.98
C GLN A 216 -3.34 17.11 14.69
N GLY A 217 -2.39 16.50 13.97
CA GLY A 217 -1.25 15.80 14.57
C GLY A 217 -1.61 14.62 15.49
N ARG A 218 -2.84 14.08 15.36
CA ARG A 218 -3.38 12.97 16.16
C ARG A 218 -3.58 11.72 15.32
N ILE A 219 -3.19 10.58 15.90
CA ILE A 219 -3.45 9.24 15.40
C ILE A 219 -4.48 8.66 16.36
N ALA A 220 -5.69 8.38 15.88
CA ALA A 220 -6.70 7.68 16.65
C ALA A 220 -6.88 6.28 16.06
N ALA A 221 -6.71 5.25 16.88
CA ALA A 221 -7.19 3.92 16.59
C ALA A 221 -8.65 3.82 17.07
N ASP A 222 -9.51 3.15 16.31
CA ASP A 222 -10.93 2.92 16.62
C ASP A 222 -11.16 1.98 17.85
N ASP A 223 -10.23 1.90 18.80
CA ASP A 223 -10.28 0.98 19.95
C ASP A 223 -11.33 1.34 21.02
N ALA A 224 -12.41 2.04 20.67
CA ALA A 224 -13.51 2.40 21.58
C ALA A 224 -14.39 1.21 22.03
N ALA A 225 -13.91 -0.04 21.93
CA ALA A 225 -14.55 -1.21 22.50
C ALA A 225 -13.55 -2.05 23.33
N LEU A 226 -12.81 -1.40 24.23
CA LEU A 226 -12.23 -2.04 25.40
C LEU A 226 -13.30 -2.05 26.50
N SER A 227 -14.18 -3.07 26.48
CA SER A 227 -14.76 -3.54 27.74
C SER A 227 -13.73 -4.44 28.40
N THR A 228 -13.28 -4.00 29.56
CA THR A 228 -12.42 -4.74 30.49
C THR A 228 -13.21 -5.91 31.06
N GLU A 229 -12.89 -7.14 30.68
CA GLU A 229 -13.17 -8.30 31.53
C GLU A 229 -11.93 -9.22 31.52
N PRO A 230 -11.34 -9.53 32.68
CA PRO A 230 -10.21 -10.42 32.78
C PRO A 230 -10.70 -11.87 32.70
N THR A 231 -10.45 -12.55 31.59
CA THR A 231 -10.59 -14.02 31.56
C THR A 231 -9.23 -14.64 31.85
N SER A 232 -9.09 -15.05 33.10
CA SER A 232 -8.00 -15.87 33.61
C SER A 232 -8.10 -17.27 33.02
N GLU A 233 -7.33 -17.59 31.97
CA GLU A 233 -6.76 -18.92 31.71
C GLU A 233 -5.56 -18.77 30.76
N ALA A 234 -4.38 -18.53 31.31
CA ALA A 234 -3.11 -18.60 30.59
C ALA A 234 -2.27 -19.71 31.23
N ASN A 235 -2.12 -20.82 30.52
CA ASN A 235 -1.10 -21.82 30.82
C ASN A 235 0.04 -21.67 29.81
N GLY A 236 1.14 -21.10 30.29
CA GLY A 236 2.51 -21.26 29.77
C GLY A 236 2.86 -20.50 28.48
N ILE A 237 3.61 -19.39 28.61
CA ILE A 237 4.96 -19.14 28.03
C ILE A 237 5.39 -17.69 28.39
N SER A 238 6.42 -17.56 29.24
CA SER A 238 7.28 -16.38 29.54
C SER A 238 6.65 -14.96 29.58
N ASP A 239 5.92 -14.68 30.66
CA ASP A 239 5.18 -13.44 30.94
C ASP A 239 6.00 -12.25 31.49
N VAL A 240 7.08 -11.82 30.82
CA VAL A 240 7.74 -10.55 31.24
C VAL A 240 8.01 -9.55 30.11
N ALA A 241 7.97 -9.97 28.84
CA ALA A 241 8.08 -9.05 27.69
C ALA A 241 6.75 -8.77 26.97
N ALA A 242 5.76 -9.65 27.13
CA ALA A 242 4.44 -9.53 26.49
C ALA A 242 3.46 -8.58 27.22
N ALA A 243 3.81 -8.12 28.43
CA ALA A 243 2.95 -7.26 29.24
C ALA A 243 2.93 -5.78 28.79
N GLN A 244 3.85 -5.37 27.90
CA GLN A 244 3.84 -4.04 27.31
C GLN A 244 3.36 -4.16 25.86
N GLY A 245 2.34 -3.39 25.47
CA GLY A 245 1.93 -3.27 24.06
C GLY A 245 3.08 -2.76 23.17
N PRO A 246 2.90 -2.69 21.84
CA PRO A 246 3.93 -2.16 20.93
C PRO A 246 4.32 -0.72 21.28
N ASP A 247 5.54 -0.33 20.91
CA ASP A 247 6.06 1.03 21.14
C ASP A 247 5.25 2.08 20.37
N TYR A 248 4.81 1.73 19.15
CA TYR A 248 3.80 2.48 18.40
C TYR A 248 2.40 1.88 18.67
N PRO A 249 1.48 2.58 19.37
CA PRO A 249 0.22 1.99 19.84
C PRO A 249 -0.68 1.38 18.76
N SER A 250 -0.65 1.92 17.53
CA SER A 250 -1.47 1.42 16.42
C SER A 250 -0.86 0.19 15.73
N ALA A 251 0.37 -0.21 16.06
CA ALA A 251 0.97 -1.41 15.52
C ALA A 251 0.34 -2.68 16.12
N LYS A 252 0.47 -3.80 15.42
CA LYS A 252 0.40 -5.13 16.02
C LYS A 252 1.79 -5.51 16.52
N TRP A 253 1.87 -6.33 17.57
CA TRP A 253 3.13 -6.84 18.07
C TRP A 253 3.30 -8.30 17.63
N ASP A 254 4.37 -8.59 16.90
CA ASP A 254 4.77 -9.95 16.53
C ASP A 254 6.29 -10.02 16.51
N GLN A 255 6.91 -10.55 17.56
CA GLN A 255 8.35 -10.38 17.74
C GLN A 255 9.15 -11.21 16.74
N ALA A 256 10.14 -10.59 16.09
CA ALA A 256 11.16 -11.30 15.32
C ALA A 256 11.91 -12.31 16.19
N SER A 257 12.53 -13.30 15.55
CA SER A 257 13.39 -14.26 16.25
C SER A 257 14.43 -13.52 17.08
N THR A 258 14.64 -13.95 18.32
CA THR A 258 15.72 -13.42 19.18
C THR A 258 17.12 -13.63 18.60
N SER A 259 17.24 -14.47 17.56
CA SER A 259 18.46 -14.69 16.79
C SER A 259 18.73 -13.64 15.70
N ASN A 260 17.81 -12.70 15.51
CA ASN A 260 17.82 -11.74 14.40
C ASN A 260 17.93 -10.27 14.85
N PHE A 261 18.11 -9.99 16.14
CA PHE A 261 18.34 -8.63 16.65
C PHE A 261 19.24 -8.65 17.89
N THR A 262 19.76 -7.49 18.29
CA THR A 262 20.50 -7.35 19.55
C THR A 262 19.65 -6.64 20.60
N VAL A 263 19.54 -7.20 21.80
CA VAL A 263 18.90 -6.50 22.93
C VAL A 263 19.72 -5.27 23.31
N GLY A 264 19.04 -4.12 23.38
CA GLY A 264 19.65 -2.83 23.61
C GLY A 264 20.47 -2.28 22.43
N ARG A 265 20.99 -1.07 22.63
CA ARG A 265 21.79 -0.31 21.63
C ARG A 265 23.17 0.12 22.15
N GLY A 266 23.60 -0.41 23.30
CA GLY A 266 24.88 -0.05 23.90
C GLY A 266 25.03 1.44 24.21
N GLY A 267 23.93 2.12 24.56
CA GLY A 267 23.90 3.56 24.83
C GLY A 267 23.75 4.46 23.60
N ALA A 268 23.73 3.91 22.37
CA ALA A 268 23.51 4.70 21.17
C ALA A 268 22.08 5.27 21.13
N ALA A 269 21.98 6.58 20.92
CA ALA A 269 20.71 7.26 20.70
C ALA A 269 20.14 6.91 19.32
N ILE A 270 18.82 6.84 19.25
CA ILE A 270 18.09 6.70 17.98
C ILE A 270 18.01 8.08 17.35
N THR A 271 18.67 8.27 16.21
CA THR A 271 18.73 9.57 15.52
C THR A 271 18.17 9.54 14.12
N ASN A 272 17.87 8.35 13.60
CA ASN A 272 17.55 8.15 12.18
C ASN A 272 16.42 7.13 11.98
N VAL A 273 15.68 7.30 10.89
CA VAL A 273 14.70 6.34 10.37
C VAL A 273 15.11 5.92 8.96
N VAL A 274 15.02 4.62 8.68
CA VAL A 274 15.31 4.03 7.38
C VAL A 274 14.03 3.51 6.75
N VAL A 275 13.77 3.98 5.53
CA VAL A 275 12.68 3.46 4.69
C VAL A 275 13.25 2.34 3.83
N HIS A 276 12.67 1.16 3.92
CA HIS A 276 12.99 0.01 3.10
C HIS A 276 11.82 -0.44 2.25
N THR A 277 12.12 -1.20 1.20
CA THR A 277 11.15 -2.04 0.49
C THR A 277 11.53 -3.49 0.69
N THR A 278 10.56 -4.33 1.06
CA THR A 278 10.81 -5.71 1.51
C THR A 278 11.34 -6.66 0.43
N GLU A 279 11.10 -6.39 -0.85
CA GLU A 279 11.19 -7.37 -1.94
C GLU A 279 10.35 -8.64 -1.69
N GLY A 280 9.15 -8.46 -1.10
CA GLY A 280 8.25 -9.55 -0.75
C GLY A 280 6.89 -9.10 -0.23
N SER A 281 6.13 -10.06 0.29
CA SER A 281 4.81 -9.87 0.90
C SER A 281 4.91 -9.48 2.38
N TYR A 282 3.85 -8.89 2.92
CA TYR A 282 3.73 -8.52 4.32
C TYR A 282 3.82 -9.74 5.24
N SER A 283 3.03 -10.78 4.94
CA SER A 283 3.02 -12.03 5.70
C SER A 283 4.35 -12.79 5.58
N GLY A 284 4.93 -12.84 4.37
CA GLY A 284 6.23 -13.45 4.12
C GLY A 284 7.34 -12.75 4.90
N THR A 285 7.38 -11.41 4.93
CA THR A 285 8.39 -10.65 5.69
C THR A 285 8.30 -10.91 7.20
N ILE A 286 7.08 -10.92 7.75
CA ILE A 286 6.84 -11.26 9.17
C ILE A 286 7.34 -12.67 9.48
N SER A 287 6.98 -13.65 8.64
CA SER A 287 7.46 -15.03 8.78
C SER A 287 8.98 -15.14 8.64
N TRP A 288 9.60 -14.44 7.70
CA TRP A 288 11.05 -14.46 7.47
C TRP A 288 11.83 -13.93 8.66
N PHE A 289 11.40 -12.84 9.28
CA PHE A 289 12.06 -12.31 10.48
C PHE A 289 11.93 -13.23 11.70
N ASN A 290 11.03 -14.22 11.67
CA ASN A 290 10.95 -15.27 12.67
C ASN A 290 11.87 -16.48 12.37
N ASN A 291 12.43 -16.58 11.16
CA ASN A 291 13.45 -17.59 10.84
C ASN A 291 14.76 -17.28 11.59
N PRO A 292 15.20 -18.10 12.56
CA PRO A 292 16.44 -17.84 13.31
C PRO A 292 17.72 -17.86 12.46
N SER A 293 17.64 -18.42 11.26
CA SER A 293 18.74 -18.47 10.28
C SER A 293 18.75 -17.25 9.34
N ALA A 294 17.74 -16.38 9.37
CA ALA A 294 17.67 -15.23 8.47
C ALA A 294 18.75 -14.18 8.75
N LYS A 295 19.13 -14.00 10.03
CA LYS A 295 20.12 -13.00 10.47
C LYS A 295 19.81 -11.57 10.02
N VAL A 296 18.53 -11.27 9.82
CA VAL A 296 18.01 -9.93 9.46
C VAL A 296 16.69 -9.67 10.18
N SER A 297 16.41 -8.41 10.50
CA SER A 297 15.13 -7.94 11.05
C SER A 297 14.98 -6.45 10.88
N ALA A 298 13.74 -5.96 10.86
CA ALA A 298 13.41 -4.55 10.99
C ALA A 298 12.54 -4.30 12.22
N HIS A 299 12.33 -3.03 12.58
CA HIS A 299 11.48 -2.70 13.72
C HIS A 299 10.01 -2.79 13.33
N TYR A 300 9.65 -2.35 12.13
CA TYR A 300 8.28 -2.30 11.66
C TYR A 300 8.16 -2.84 10.23
N VAL A 301 7.02 -3.46 9.92
CA VAL A 301 6.60 -3.86 8.58
C VAL A 301 5.24 -3.23 8.30
N ILE A 302 5.02 -2.73 7.07
CA ILE A 302 3.79 -2.05 6.67
C ILE A 302 3.15 -2.73 5.45
N ARG A 303 1.88 -3.10 5.60
CA ARG A 303 1.07 -3.72 4.53
C ARG A 303 0.64 -2.68 3.49
N SER A 304 0.79 -3.02 2.23
CA SER A 304 0.45 -2.21 1.05
C SER A 304 -1.05 -1.93 0.93
N SER A 305 -1.88 -2.95 1.10
CA SER A 305 -3.31 -2.91 0.76
C SER A 305 -4.12 -1.93 1.61
N ASP A 306 -3.80 -1.82 2.89
CA ASP A 306 -4.55 -1.03 3.87
C ASP A 306 -3.70 -0.28 4.92
N GLY A 307 -2.37 -0.42 4.88
CA GLY A 307 -1.47 0.29 5.77
C GLY A 307 -1.34 -0.31 7.17
N GLN A 308 -1.67 -1.60 7.39
CA GLN A 308 -1.42 -2.26 8.68
C GLN A 308 0.05 -2.16 9.06
N VAL A 309 0.34 -1.81 10.32
CA VAL A 309 1.71 -1.78 10.85
C VAL A 309 1.87 -2.95 11.82
N THR A 310 2.91 -3.77 11.64
CA THR A 310 3.35 -4.75 12.65
C THR A 310 4.74 -4.37 13.13
N GLN A 311 4.92 -4.33 14.44
CA GLN A 311 6.20 -4.12 15.09
C GLN A 311 6.83 -5.48 15.42
N MET A 312 8.05 -5.67 14.94
CA MET A 312 8.82 -6.91 15.05
C MET A 312 9.97 -6.83 16.06
N VAL A 313 10.56 -5.65 16.24
CA VAL A 313 11.63 -5.40 17.21
C VAL A 313 11.31 -4.14 17.99
N ARG A 314 11.52 -4.17 19.31
CA ARG A 314 11.38 -2.97 20.15
C ARG A 314 12.35 -1.91 19.70
N GLU A 315 11.91 -0.66 19.70
CA GLU A 315 12.78 0.46 19.31
C GLU A 315 14.00 0.60 20.21
N LYS A 316 13.90 0.20 21.49
CA LYS A 316 15.05 0.19 22.42
C LYS A 316 16.13 -0.82 22.03
N ASP A 317 15.77 -1.84 21.26
CA ASP A 317 16.64 -2.91 20.81
C ASP A 317 17.13 -2.60 19.38
N LYS A 318 18.24 -3.21 18.97
CA LYS A 318 18.88 -2.98 17.68
C LYS A 318 18.47 -4.08 16.69
N ALA A 319 17.52 -3.79 15.81
CA ALA A 319 17.21 -4.65 14.66
C ALA A 319 18.37 -4.64 13.64
N TRP A 320 18.39 -5.63 12.73
CA TRP A 320 19.48 -5.84 11.76
C TRP A 320 18.98 -5.65 10.31
N HIS A 321 19.00 -4.40 9.83
CA HIS A 321 18.40 -4.02 8.53
C HIS A 321 19.26 -3.10 7.65
N VAL A 322 20.35 -2.53 8.15
CA VAL A 322 21.16 -1.53 7.42
C VAL A 322 22.65 -1.57 7.84
N LEU A 323 23.15 -2.79 8.03
CA LEU A 323 24.57 -3.07 8.32
C LEU A 323 25.11 -2.22 9.49
N ASN A 324 26.18 -1.44 9.24
CA ASN A 324 26.87 -0.61 10.23
C ASN A 324 26.00 0.52 10.81
N HIS A 325 24.84 0.81 10.23
CA HIS A 325 23.96 1.88 10.66
C HIS A 325 22.85 1.40 11.62
N ASN A 326 22.77 0.10 11.92
CA ASN A 326 21.75 -0.50 12.78
C ASN A 326 21.66 0.16 14.17
N GLY A 327 22.81 0.51 14.78
CA GLY A 327 22.88 0.96 16.17
C GLY A 327 22.04 2.19 16.50
N TYR A 328 21.88 3.11 15.56
CA TYR A 328 21.23 4.42 15.76
C TYR A 328 19.97 4.63 14.89
N THR A 329 19.53 3.58 14.19
CA THR A 329 18.41 3.66 13.24
C THR A 329 17.20 2.83 13.67
N ILE A 330 16.03 3.28 13.21
CA ILE A 330 14.79 2.49 13.14
C ILE A 330 14.50 2.15 11.67
N GLY A 331 14.56 0.87 11.32
CA GLY A 331 14.14 0.36 10.00
C GLY A 331 12.64 0.08 9.92
N ILE A 332 12.04 0.55 8.82
CA ILE A 332 10.64 0.32 8.46
C ILE A 332 10.60 -0.32 7.08
N GLU A 333 10.08 -1.54 7.03
CA GLU A 333 9.88 -2.33 5.82
C GLU A 333 8.52 -2.06 5.18
N HIS A 334 8.52 -1.73 3.90
CA HIS A 334 7.30 -1.51 3.12
C HIS A 334 7.09 -2.69 2.18
N GLU A 335 5.94 -3.36 2.31
CA GLU A 335 5.57 -4.48 1.45
C GLU A 335 5.66 -4.12 -0.05
N GLY A 336 6.22 -5.02 -0.84
CA GLY A 336 6.30 -4.92 -2.29
C GLY A 336 7.70 -5.03 -2.84
N TYR A 337 7.86 -4.57 -4.09
CA TYR A 337 9.07 -4.75 -4.91
C TYR A 337 9.51 -3.42 -5.50
N VAL A 338 10.80 -3.09 -5.43
CA VAL A 338 11.38 -1.85 -5.96
C VAL A 338 11.09 -1.70 -7.45
N ALA A 339 11.20 -2.79 -8.21
CA ALA A 339 10.92 -2.79 -9.65
C ALA A 339 9.46 -2.40 -10.00
N ASN A 340 8.52 -2.57 -9.07
CA ASN A 340 7.09 -2.36 -9.27
C ASN A 340 6.48 -1.39 -8.24
N GLY A 341 7.30 -0.54 -7.62
CA GLY A 341 6.87 0.39 -6.57
C GLY A 341 5.75 1.36 -6.98
N ASN A 342 5.57 1.62 -8.28
CA ASN A 342 4.43 2.37 -8.83
C ASN A 342 3.06 1.74 -8.52
N THR A 343 3.02 0.41 -8.33
CA THR A 343 1.80 -0.33 -7.95
C THR A 343 1.74 -0.64 -6.47
N TRP A 344 2.89 -0.80 -5.80
CA TRP A 344 2.99 -1.20 -4.39
C TRP A 344 2.95 -0.05 -3.38
N TYR A 345 3.45 1.14 -3.72
CA TYR A 345 3.50 2.25 -2.78
C TYR A 345 2.16 2.99 -2.71
N THR A 346 1.18 2.37 -2.05
CA THR A 346 -0.19 2.89 -1.97
C THR A 346 -0.30 4.10 -1.05
N THR A 347 -1.38 4.87 -1.21
CA THR A 347 -1.68 5.99 -0.30
C THR A 347 -1.90 5.52 1.14
N ALA A 348 -2.45 4.32 1.36
CA ALA A 348 -2.64 3.77 2.70
C ALA A 348 -1.30 3.52 3.38
N MET A 349 -0.37 2.85 2.68
CA MET A 349 1.00 2.62 3.13
C MET A 349 1.74 3.93 3.46
N TYR A 350 1.74 4.91 2.54
CA TYR A 350 2.40 6.20 2.79
C TYR A 350 1.84 6.92 4.03
N LYS A 351 0.51 6.90 4.23
CA LYS A 351 -0.14 7.56 5.37
C LYS A 351 0.21 6.88 6.69
N SER A 352 0.13 5.55 6.74
CA SER A 352 0.49 4.77 7.94
C SER A 352 1.96 4.91 8.28
N SER A 353 2.84 4.81 7.28
CA SER A 353 4.29 4.98 7.45
C SER A 353 4.66 6.37 7.95
N ALA A 354 4.10 7.43 7.34
CA ALA A 354 4.34 8.79 7.81
C ALA A 354 3.80 9.03 9.23
N ALA A 355 2.68 8.40 9.59
CA ALA A 355 2.14 8.47 10.95
C ALA A 355 3.08 7.83 11.98
N LEU A 356 3.59 6.64 11.68
CA LEU A 356 4.62 5.97 12.47
C LEU A 356 5.88 6.83 12.60
N VAL A 357 6.39 7.41 11.49
CA VAL A 357 7.58 8.26 11.54
C VAL A 357 7.37 9.53 12.36
N ARG A 358 6.17 10.16 12.32
CA ARG A 358 5.86 11.29 13.20
C ARG A 358 5.90 10.91 14.68
N ASP A 359 5.44 9.71 15.02
CA ASP A 359 5.50 9.19 16.39
C ASP A 359 6.94 8.97 16.85
N ILE A 360 7.75 8.29 16.03
CA ILE A 360 9.19 8.11 16.27
C ILE A 360 9.89 9.46 16.43
N CYS A 361 9.64 10.41 15.52
CA CYS A 361 10.25 11.74 15.58
C CYS A 361 9.94 12.47 16.87
N ARG A 362 8.68 12.40 17.34
CA ARG A 362 8.25 12.99 18.60
C ARG A 362 8.92 12.33 19.80
N GLY A 363 8.95 10.99 19.84
CA GLY A 363 9.54 10.24 20.95
C GLY A 363 11.07 10.35 21.03
N ARG A 364 11.75 10.63 19.91
CA ARG A 364 13.23 10.65 19.81
C ARG A 364 13.83 12.02 19.52
N ASN A 365 13.01 13.08 19.47
CA ASN A 365 13.43 14.43 19.12
C ASN A 365 14.18 14.49 17.76
N ILE A 366 13.70 13.74 16.77
CA ILE A 366 14.20 13.79 15.40
C ILE A 366 13.38 14.85 14.65
N ASP A 367 14.06 15.86 14.07
CA ASP A 367 13.38 16.86 13.25
C ASP A 367 12.85 16.22 11.95
N GLY A 368 11.53 16.11 11.83
CA GLY A 368 10.84 15.56 10.65
C GLY A 368 11.17 16.29 9.35
N LYS A 369 11.62 17.55 9.40
CA LYS A 369 12.09 18.32 8.24
C LYS A 369 13.40 17.79 7.66
N LYS A 370 14.12 16.94 8.40
CA LYS A 370 15.32 16.23 7.93
C LYS A 370 14.99 14.96 7.12
N CYS A 371 13.74 14.81 6.69
CA CYS A 371 13.38 13.83 5.67
C CYS A 371 13.97 14.22 4.31
N PHE A 372 14.50 13.22 3.60
CA PHE A 372 14.94 13.41 2.23
C PHE A 372 13.78 13.92 1.35
N ARG A 373 14.06 14.92 0.52
CA ARG A 373 13.11 15.61 -0.37
C ARG A 373 13.60 15.67 -1.83
N GLY A 374 14.69 14.99 -2.14
CA GLY A 374 15.20 14.91 -3.51
C GLY A 374 14.39 13.94 -4.38
N PRO A 375 14.76 13.80 -5.65
CA PRO A 375 14.13 12.84 -6.55
C PRO A 375 14.35 11.40 -6.07
N ALA A 376 13.39 10.54 -6.39
CA ALA A 376 13.61 9.10 -6.31
C ALA A 376 14.71 8.69 -7.31
N THR A 377 15.59 7.78 -6.94
CA THR A 377 16.70 7.33 -7.78
C THR A 377 16.69 5.83 -7.96
N ALA A 378 17.24 5.35 -9.07
CA ALA A 378 17.61 3.94 -9.20
C ALA A 378 19.03 3.78 -8.64
N GLY A 379 19.28 2.69 -7.91
CA GLY A 379 20.60 2.40 -7.35
C GLY A 379 20.95 3.19 -6.09
N THR A 380 22.19 3.01 -5.63
CA THR A 380 22.73 3.70 -4.46
C THR A 380 22.83 5.22 -4.70
N ASN A 381 22.50 6.00 -3.68
CA ASN A 381 22.55 7.46 -3.72
C ASN A 381 22.88 8.02 -2.33
N PRO A 382 24.14 7.86 -1.85
CA PRO A 382 24.51 8.23 -0.48
C PRO A 382 24.14 9.67 -0.13
N GLN A 383 23.44 9.86 0.98
CA GLN A 383 23.01 11.19 1.46
C GLN A 383 23.77 11.60 2.71
N PRO A 384 24.02 12.92 2.91
CA PRO A 384 24.69 13.43 4.10
C PRO A 384 24.03 12.97 5.40
N VAL A 385 24.83 12.88 6.48
CA VAL A 385 24.36 12.48 7.82
C VAL A 385 23.31 13.43 8.41
N THR A 386 23.18 14.63 7.84
CA THR A 386 22.15 15.61 8.22
C THR A 386 20.75 15.21 7.77
N VAL A 387 20.62 14.31 6.79
CA VAL A 387 19.35 13.71 6.38
C VAL A 387 19.06 12.53 7.31
N ARG A 388 18.03 12.67 8.16
CA ARG A 388 17.73 11.74 9.25
C ARG A 388 16.65 10.71 8.91
N ILE A 389 15.77 11.02 7.95
CA ILE A 389 14.77 10.08 7.44
C ILE A 389 15.06 9.86 5.96
N LYS A 390 15.54 8.67 5.58
CA LYS A 390 16.05 8.38 4.24
C LYS A 390 16.00 6.88 3.91
N GLY A 391 16.16 6.52 2.64
CA GLY A 391 16.09 5.14 2.17
C GLY A 391 17.35 4.34 2.49
N HIS A 392 17.28 3.02 2.38
CA HIS A 392 18.43 2.13 2.49
C HIS A 392 19.55 2.53 1.51
N GLN A 393 19.18 2.78 0.25
CA GLN A 393 20.05 3.27 -0.82
C GLN A 393 20.83 4.56 -0.48
N HIS A 394 20.40 5.31 0.54
CA HIS A 394 21.03 6.58 0.95
C HIS A 394 22.08 6.41 2.05
N TYR A 395 22.31 5.18 2.53
CA TYR A 395 23.38 4.85 3.46
C TYR A 395 24.62 4.36 2.70
N SER A 396 25.79 4.57 3.29
CA SER A 396 27.06 4.08 2.75
C SER A 396 27.30 2.61 3.11
N GLY A 397 28.18 1.93 2.37
CA GLY A 397 28.64 0.58 2.75
C GLY A 397 27.62 -0.53 2.52
N ASN A 398 26.60 -0.30 1.70
CA ASN A 398 25.66 -1.31 1.20
C ASN A 398 25.51 -1.15 -0.32
N THR A 399 24.98 -2.18 -0.98
CA THR A 399 24.66 -2.22 -2.42
C THR A 399 23.16 -2.10 -2.70
N HIS A 400 22.36 -1.96 -1.64
CA HIS A 400 20.91 -1.95 -1.72
C HIS A 400 20.37 -0.71 -2.45
N THR A 401 19.25 -0.91 -3.16
CA THR A 401 18.66 0.11 -4.02
C THR A 401 17.28 0.57 -3.57
N ASP A 402 16.77 0.03 -2.47
CA ASP A 402 15.45 0.34 -1.94
C ASP A 402 15.43 1.66 -1.13
N PRO A 403 14.28 2.37 -1.10
CA PRO A 403 12.99 2.04 -1.71
C PRO A 403 12.89 2.36 -3.22
N GLY A 404 13.97 2.86 -3.81
CA GLY A 404 14.14 2.96 -5.25
C GLY A 404 13.33 4.04 -5.96
N LYS A 405 13.36 3.95 -7.30
CA LYS A 405 12.94 5.01 -8.24
C LYS A 405 11.45 5.37 -8.21
N TYR A 406 10.61 4.58 -7.56
CA TYR A 406 9.17 4.85 -7.45
C TYR A 406 8.75 5.44 -6.11
N TRP A 407 9.66 5.52 -5.12
CA TRP A 407 9.32 6.10 -3.83
C TRP A 407 9.25 7.63 -3.90
N ASN A 408 8.04 8.18 -3.75
CA ASN A 408 7.82 9.61 -3.80
C ASN A 408 8.22 10.28 -2.48
N TRP A 409 9.49 10.65 -2.38
CA TRP A 409 10.07 11.31 -1.22
C TRP A 409 9.39 12.63 -0.85
N THR A 410 9.03 13.46 -1.82
CA THR A 410 8.34 14.74 -1.55
C THR A 410 6.97 14.52 -0.91
N LYS A 411 6.17 13.60 -1.46
CA LYS A 411 4.88 13.19 -0.88
C LYS A 411 5.07 12.69 0.55
N TYR A 412 6.04 11.80 0.75
CA TYR A 412 6.31 11.22 2.06
C TYR A 412 6.77 12.26 3.10
N ALA A 413 7.72 13.12 2.74
CA ALA A 413 8.19 14.20 3.58
C ALA A 413 7.06 15.17 3.97
N ASN A 414 6.15 15.49 3.05
CA ASN A 414 5.01 16.36 3.33
C ASN A 414 3.97 15.71 4.25
N LEU A 415 3.82 14.38 4.21
CA LEU A 415 3.00 13.65 5.18
C LEU A 415 3.64 13.62 6.57
N ILE A 416 4.98 13.60 6.67
CA ILE A 416 5.70 13.61 7.95
C ILE A 416 5.73 15.01 8.56
N SER A 417 6.18 15.99 7.79
CA SER A 417 6.33 17.38 8.20
C SER A 417 5.72 18.25 7.10
N PRO A 418 4.43 18.60 7.20
CA PRO A 418 3.81 19.50 6.24
C PRO A 418 4.57 20.84 6.23
N PRO A 419 4.72 21.47 5.06
CA PRO A 419 5.29 22.82 5.00
C PRO A 419 4.49 23.76 5.89
N SER A 420 5.18 24.59 6.67
CA SER A 420 4.51 25.63 7.45
C SER A 420 3.75 26.55 6.50
N VAL A 421 2.45 26.67 6.68
CA VAL A 421 1.67 27.74 6.05
C VAL A 421 2.20 29.04 6.64
N ALA A 422 3.06 29.75 5.92
CA ALA A 422 3.30 31.15 6.23
C ALA A 422 1.95 31.85 6.12
N ALA A 423 1.60 32.71 7.08
CA ALA A 423 0.49 33.62 6.95
C ALA A 423 0.75 34.50 5.72
N ALA A 424 0.25 34.07 4.56
CA ALA A 424 0.28 34.81 3.32
C ALA A 424 -1.15 35.29 3.06
N LEU A 425 -1.30 36.60 3.14
CA LEU A 425 -2.33 37.36 2.42
C LEU A 425 -2.33 36.94 0.94
N PRO A 426 -3.47 37.07 0.25
CA PRO A 426 -3.66 36.44 -1.04
C PRO A 426 -2.78 37.16 -2.05
N GLU A 427 -1.83 36.46 -2.65
CA GLU A 427 -1.25 36.93 -3.89
C GLU A 427 -0.99 35.79 -4.87
N SER A 428 -1.35 36.14 -6.10
CA SER A 428 -1.30 35.45 -7.37
C SER A 428 0.01 34.73 -7.66
N ALA A 429 -0.09 33.63 -8.41
CA ALA A 429 1.02 33.13 -9.20
C ALA A 429 0.45 32.54 -10.50
N ASP A 430 0.27 33.40 -11.50
CA ASP A 430 0.48 33.01 -12.90
C ASP A 430 1.96 33.29 -13.19
N ASP A 431 2.72 32.23 -13.47
CA ASP A 431 3.09 31.82 -14.84
C ASP A 431 4.53 31.35 -15.07
N GLU A 432 4.57 30.35 -15.94
CA GLU A 432 5.70 29.70 -16.59
C GLU A 432 6.66 30.68 -17.30
N VAL A 433 7.93 30.26 -17.45
CA VAL A 433 8.80 30.81 -18.51
C VAL A 433 8.51 30.07 -19.81
N THR A 434 8.01 30.87 -20.76
CA THR A 434 7.53 30.63 -22.12
C THR A 434 8.55 30.09 -23.13
N ALA A 435 8.06 29.35 -24.15
CA ALA A 435 8.31 29.67 -25.56
C ALA A 435 7.28 29.01 -26.54
N GLU A 436 6.31 29.83 -26.96
CA GLU A 436 5.56 29.93 -28.26
C GLU A 436 4.78 28.75 -28.92
N PRO A 437 3.76 29.04 -29.77
CA PRO A 437 2.67 30.03 -29.62
C PRO A 437 1.28 29.37 -29.73
N ALA A 438 0.26 30.12 -29.28
CA ALA A 438 -1.14 29.70 -29.07
C ALA A 438 -1.83 29.04 -30.30
N PRO A 439 -2.86 28.18 -30.07
CA PRO A 439 -4.22 28.74 -30.07
C PRO A 439 -5.27 28.07 -29.14
N SER A 440 -6.31 28.88 -28.87
CA SER A 440 -7.69 28.56 -28.46
C SER A 440 -7.95 27.90 -27.09
N GLN A 441 -8.57 28.70 -26.21
CA GLN A 441 -9.26 28.28 -25.00
C GLN A 441 -10.26 27.15 -25.28
N SER A 442 -10.10 26.02 -24.58
CA SER A 442 -11.16 25.03 -24.38
C SER A 442 -11.60 25.03 -22.92
N ALA A 443 -12.92 25.01 -22.74
CA ALA A 443 -13.64 25.19 -21.49
C ALA A 443 -13.38 24.07 -20.47
N LYS A 444 -13.10 24.43 -19.19
CA LYS A 444 -13.05 23.48 -18.05
C LYS A 444 -14.45 22.93 -17.76
N ALA A 445 -14.67 21.64 -17.62
CA ALA A 445 -16.03 21.07 -17.43
C ALA A 445 -16.82 21.63 -16.22
N ASP A 446 -18.16 21.60 -16.32
CA ASP A 446 -19.12 21.76 -15.19
C ASP A 446 -18.68 20.97 -13.94
N GLY A 447 -18.90 21.50 -12.74
CA GLY A 447 -18.88 20.67 -11.52
C GLY A 447 -17.93 21.05 -10.38
N ALA A 448 -17.35 22.24 -10.38
CA ALA A 448 -16.55 22.71 -9.24
C ALA A 448 -17.45 23.12 -8.05
N LEU A 449 -17.96 22.14 -7.29
CA LEU A 449 -18.66 22.38 -6.02
C LEU A 449 -17.66 22.71 -4.90
N LYS A 450 -17.84 23.86 -4.25
CA LYS A 450 -17.11 24.28 -3.04
C LYS A 450 -18.09 24.58 -1.90
N ILE A 451 -17.64 24.43 -0.65
CA ILE A 451 -18.43 24.74 0.55
C ILE A 451 -17.57 25.58 1.48
N THR A 452 -18.12 26.69 1.99
CA THR A 452 -17.42 27.56 2.95
C THR A 452 -18.41 28.15 3.97
N PRO A 453 -18.10 28.15 5.28
CA PRO A 453 -16.96 27.47 5.91
C PRO A 453 -17.19 25.95 5.96
N ASN A 454 -16.12 25.18 6.10
CA ASN A 454 -16.17 23.75 6.41
C ASN A 454 -14.86 23.38 7.14
N PRO A 455 -14.89 22.99 8.43
CA PRO A 455 -16.05 22.71 9.27
C PRO A 455 -16.90 23.95 9.60
N VAL A 456 -18.19 23.74 9.82
CA VAL A 456 -19.18 24.79 10.13
C VAL A 456 -19.42 24.85 11.62
N THR A 457 -19.04 25.96 12.24
CA THR A 457 -19.32 26.29 13.64
C THR A 457 -20.56 27.19 13.80
N GLY A 458 -21.14 27.65 12.68
CA GLY A 458 -22.27 28.57 12.63
C GLY A 458 -23.58 27.93 12.16
N SER A 459 -24.58 28.76 11.88
CA SER A 459 -25.93 28.34 11.49
C SER A 459 -26.12 28.12 9.98
N SER A 460 -25.12 28.39 9.14
CA SER A 460 -25.22 28.28 7.68
C SER A 460 -23.88 28.01 6.99
N VAL A 461 -23.96 27.47 5.77
CA VAL A 461 -22.84 27.38 4.81
C VAL A 461 -23.16 28.05 3.49
N THR A 462 -22.14 28.52 2.80
CA THR A 462 -22.21 28.94 1.41
C THR A 462 -21.69 27.82 0.52
N ILE A 463 -22.49 27.36 -0.43
CA ILE A 463 -22.02 26.51 -1.52
C ILE A 463 -21.78 27.35 -2.76
N GLU A 464 -20.65 27.12 -3.43
CA GLU A 464 -20.32 27.71 -4.72
C GLU A 464 -20.32 26.60 -5.78
N TYR A 465 -21.04 26.81 -6.88
CA TYR A 465 -21.10 25.86 -8.00
C TYR A 465 -21.00 26.58 -9.33
N MET A 466 -20.07 26.15 -10.19
CA MET A 466 -19.91 26.67 -11.55
C MET A 466 -20.77 25.86 -12.52
N LEU A 467 -21.71 26.55 -13.18
CA LEU A 467 -22.52 26.01 -14.27
C LEU A 467 -22.12 26.67 -15.58
N GLN A 468 -21.62 25.91 -16.55
CA GLN A 468 -21.21 26.40 -17.86
C GLN A 468 -22.33 26.39 -18.89
N ASN A 469 -23.31 25.51 -18.71
CA ASN A 469 -24.46 25.42 -19.60
C ASN A 469 -25.52 26.48 -19.25
N ALA A 470 -26.57 26.54 -20.06
CA ALA A 470 -27.71 27.43 -19.81
C ALA A 470 -28.33 27.17 -18.42
N SER A 471 -28.95 28.23 -17.87
CA SER A 471 -29.61 28.18 -16.57
C SER A 471 -30.60 27.02 -16.50
N GLN A 472 -30.55 26.24 -15.42
CA GLN A 472 -31.34 25.01 -15.29
C GLN A 472 -31.72 24.73 -13.83
N PRO A 473 -32.84 24.00 -13.60
CA PRO A 473 -33.20 23.54 -12.27
C PRO A 473 -32.20 22.51 -11.72
N ALA A 474 -31.94 22.58 -10.41
CA ALA A 474 -31.10 21.64 -9.68
C ALA A 474 -31.67 21.36 -8.28
N ASN A 475 -31.28 20.24 -7.69
CA ASN A 475 -31.61 19.87 -6.32
C ASN A 475 -30.34 19.80 -5.48
N ILE A 476 -30.36 20.46 -4.33
CA ILE A 476 -29.33 20.37 -3.30
C ILE A 476 -29.84 19.39 -2.25
N VAL A 477 -29.07 18.35 -1.96
CA VAL A 477 -29.40 17.32 -0.97
C VAL A 477 -28.30 17.28 0.07
N ILE A 478 -28.65 17.34 1.35
CA ILE A 478 -27.76 17.08 2.47
C ILE A 478 -28.16 15.75 3.08
N ALA A 479 -27.27 14.76 3.05
CA ALA A 479 -27.49 13.45 3.66
C ALA A 479 -26.37 13.12 4.66
N ASN A 480 -26.68 12.36 5.71
CA ASN A 480 -25.65 11.87 6.62
C ASN A 480 -24.86 10.69 6.00
N ASN A 481 -23.82 10.21 6.69
CA ASN A 481 -22.98 9.09 6.22
C ASN A 481 -23.73 7.74 6.05
N TYR A 482 -24.97 7.64 6.53
CA TYR A 482 -25.82 6.46 6.36
C TYR A 482 -26.78 6.60 5.16
N GLY A 483 -26.69 7.70 4.40
CA GLY A 483 -27.55 7.97 3.24
C GLY A 483 -28.92 8.57 3.60
N ASN A 484 -29.20 8.84 4.89
CA ASN A 484 -30.46 9.47 5.29
C ASN A 484 -30.43 10.96 4.96
N VAL A 485 -31.39 11.41 4.15
CA VAL A 485 -31.53 12.81 3.75
C VAL A 485 -31.97 13.64 4.96
N ALA A 486 -31.12 14.57 5.38
CA ALA A 486 -31.40 15.50 6.47
C ALA A 486 -32.10 16.77 5.96
N GLN A 487 -31.78 17.20 4.74
CA GLN A 487 -32.38 18.40 4.12
C GLN A 487 -32.29 18.30 2.59
N GLN A 488 -33.30 18.82 1.89
CA GLN A 488 -33.28 18.96 0.44
C GLN A 488 -33.89 20.30 0.02
N ARG A 489 -33.35 20.92 -1.03
CA ARG A 489 -33.82 22.20 -1.56
C ARG A 489 -33.70 22.23 -3.10
N SER A 490 -34.77 22.59 -3.78
CA SER A 490 -34.75 22.86 -5.23
C SER A 490 -34.33 24.31 -5.49
N VAL A 491 -33.48 24.51 -6.50
CA VAL A 491 -32.95 25.83 -6.93
C VAL A 491 -32.89 25.91 -8.45
N VAL A 492 -32.81 27.13 -9.00
CA VAL A 492 -32.44 27.35 -10.41
C VAL A 492 -31.03 27.91 -10.43
N LEU A 493 -30.10 27.17 -11.04
CA LEU A 493 -28.71 27.62 -11.22
C LEU A 493 -28.65 28.47 -12.49
N GLN A 494 -27.97 29.61 -12.42
CA GLN A 494 -27.69 30.46 -13.55
C GLN A 494 -26.39 30.05 -14.24
N HIS A 495 -26.23 30.39 -15.52
CA HIS A 495 -24.91 30.30 -16.17
C HIS A 495 -23.87 31.11 -15.38
N GLY A 496 -22.70 30.53 -15.13
CA GLY A 496 -21.62 31.08 -14.31
C GLY A 496 -21.58 30.54 -12.88
N ILE A 497 -21.01 31.34 -11.98
CA ILE A 497 -20.81 30.96 -10.58
C ILE A 497 -22.08 31.23 -9.78
N ASN A 498 -22.64 30.19 -9.18
CA ASN A 498 -23.78 30.26 -8.27
C ASN A 498 -23.28 30.16 -6.84
N ARG A 499 -23.62 31.15 -6.00
CA ARG A 499 -23.34 31.15 -4.56
C ARG A 499 -24.65 31.07 -3.79
N LEU A 500 -24.83 29.98 -3.04
CA LEU A 500 -26.08 29.69 -2.33
C LEU A 500 -25.82 29.47 -0.85
N THR A 501 -26.50 30.24 -0.01
CA THR A 501 -26.44 30.05 1.45
C THR A 501 -27.48 29.01 1.89
N ILE A 502 -27.02 28.01 2.62
CA ILE A 502 -27.80 26.88 3.12
C ILE A 502 -27.77 26.91 4.66
N PRO A 503 -28.92 27.02 5.33
CA PRO A 503 -28.98 26.92 6.78
C PRO A 503 -28.67 25.48 7.22
N VAL A 504 -27.83 25.34 8.25
CA VAL A 504 -27.43 24.05 8.84
C VAL A 504 -27.71 23.98 10.35
N SER A 505 -28.38 24.99 10.92
CA SER A 505 -28.71 25.06 12.36
C SER A 505 -29.43 23.81 12.88
N ASN A 506 -30.25 23.19 12.03
CA ASN A 506 -31.05 22.01 12.35
C ASN A 506 -30.26 20.69 12.25
N LEU A 507 -29.05 20.72 11.71
CA LEU A 507 -28.17 19.55 11.65
C LEU A 507 -27.54 19.30 13.04
N LYS A 508 -27.37 18.03 13.39
CA LYS A 508 -26.61 17.64 14.59
C LYS A 508 -25.11 17.69 14.27
N THR A 509 -24.27 17.73 15.30
CA THR A 509 -22.82 17.56 15.13
C THR A 509 -22.56 16.24 14.40
N GLY A 510 -21.82 16.29 13.31
CA GLY A 510 -21.60 15.13 12.47
C GLY A 510 -21.15 15.45 11.05
N VAL A 511 -20.93 14.39 10.28
CA VAL A 511 -20.48 14.45 8.89
C VAL A 511 -21.68 14.23 7.97
N TYR A 512 -21.80 15.13 7.00
CA TYR A 512 -22.83 15.12 5.97
C TYR A 512 -22.19 15.21 4.59
N ASN A 513 -22.91 14.76 3.56
CA ASN A 513 -22.60 15.03 2.17
C ASN A 513 -23.62 16.03 1.64
N ILE A 514 -23.13 17.13 1.07
CA ILE A 514 -23.96 18.04 0.27
C ILE A 514 -23.75 17.72 -1.20
N THR A 515 -24.85 17.41 -1.88
CA THR A 515 -24.87 17.02 -3.28
C THR A 515 -25.70 18.02 -4.06
N ILE A 516 -25.15 18.59 -5.13
CA ILE A 516 -25.93 19.31 -6.14
C ILE A 516 -26.19 18.33 -7.27
N ARG A 517 -27.45 18.09 -7.61
CA ARG A 517 -27.89 17.29 -8.76
C ARG A 517 -28.63 18.17 -9.75
N LEU A 518 -28.11 18.26 -10.97
CA LEU A 518 -28.75 18.96 -12.08
C LEU A 518 -29.98 18.16 -12.55
N SER A 519 -31.15 18.79 -12.56
CA SER A 519 -32.41 18.09 -12.83
C SER A 519 -32.59 17.72 -14.30
N THR A 520 -31.97 18.45 -15.23
CA THR A 520 -32.11 18.19 -16.68
C THR A 520 -31.09 17.15 -17.19
N THR A 521 -29.87 17.14 -16.63
CA THR A 521 -28.80 16.23 -17.09
C THR A 521 -28.56 15.04 -16.16
N GLY A 522 -29.09 15.06 -14.94
CA GLY A 522 -28.86 14.04 -13.92
C GLY A 522 -27.45 14.05 -13.31
N LYS A 523 -26.53 14.88 -13.83
CA LYS A 523 -25.18 15.04 -13.29
C LYS A 523 -25.25 15.52 -11.84
N SER A 524 -24.40 14.96 -10.99
CA SER A 524 -24.34 15.35 -9.59
C SER A 524 -22.91 15.50 -9.10
N GLU A 525 -22.69 16.52 -8.29
CA GLU A 525 -21.43 16.78 -7.60
C GLU A 525 -21.67 16.77 -6.10
N SER A 526 -20.78 16.10 -5.37
CA SER A 526 -20.90 15.98 -3.91
C SER A 526 -19.64 16.46 -3.21
N ARG A 527 -19.82 17.09 -2.06
CA ARG A 527 -18.74 17.51 -1.16
C ARG A 527 -19.13 17.21 0.28
N GLN A 528 -18.13 16.88 1.09
CA GLN A 528 -18.33 16.59 2.50
C GLN A 528 -18.52 17.90 3.28
N LEU A 529 -19.47 17.92 4.19
CA LEU A 529 -19.82 19.00 5.09
C LEU A 529 -19.67 18.50 6.54
N ILE A 530 -18.83 19.15 7.32
CA ILE A 530 -18.61 18.83 8.73
C ILE A 530 -19.34 19.88 9.56
N VAL A 531 -20.35 19.47 10.31
CA VAL A 531 -21.06 20.34 11.26
C VAL A 531 -20.47 20.12 12.64
N VAL A 532 -19.95 21.18 13.25
CA VAL A 532 -19.45 21.20 14.63
C VAL A 532 -20.33 22.16 15.44
N LYS A 533 -20.83 21.71 16.59
CA LYS A 533 -21.56 22.55 17.55
C LYS A 533 -20.72 22.77 18.79
#